data_AF-A0A650LQQ8-F1
#
_entry.id   AF-A0A650LQQ8-F1
#
_cell.length_a   1.000
_cell.length_b   1.000
_cell.length_c   1.000
_cell.angle_alpha   90.00
_cell.angle_beta   90.00
_cell.angle_gamma   90.00
#
_symmetry.space_group_name_H-M   'P 1'
#
loop_
_entity.id
_entity.type
_entity.pdbx_description
1 polymer ?
#
loop_
_entity_poly.entity_id
_entity_poly.type
_entity_poly.pdbx_seq_one_letter_code
_entity_poly.pdbx_strand_id
1 'polypeptide(L)'
;MILKTGKSLLILTLKEEIKIDVIMITENLNKENVNVTNKYFSHKKDFNIKDIKGQINLIIDIHKILMKCEFDGLSRIESKIGREVEGYKVQLKRIKRDYNELIMKTNKNDIDKFLIFEGKNMINQASVALDKIYDDNYLSIINRSMNRKEICLGRVDDGNLRKENEQLEIGSLKGISYNLIEEDLYKYIKKIQKKNLYIDENEVIDLFVRASHLAYGSINYLKGLCIYPRDFLKNWERYRQAKSNKTYEEYSIEFEKIMKYEFRDIRK
;
A
#
# COMPACT_ATOMS: atom_id res chain seq x y z
N MET A 1 -1.83 -23.82 35.38
CA MET A 1 -2.56 -24.52 34.27
C MET A 1 -3.76 -23.72 33.74
N ILE A 2 -4.42 -22.89 34.55
CA ILE A 2 -5.64 -22.12 34.20
C ILE A 2 -5.39 -20.96 33.21
N LEU A 3 -4.19 -20.37 33.17
CA LEU A 3 -3.87 -19.25 32.25
C LEU A 3 -3.72 -19.66 30.77
N LYS A 4 -3.42 -20.93 30.48
CA LYS A 4 -3.27 -21.41 29.08
C LYS A 4 -4.62 -21.67 28.42
N THR A 5 -5.62 -22.14 29.17
CA THR A 5 -6.98 -22.43 28.69
C THR A 5 -7.77 -21.16 28.38
N GLY A 6 -7.67 -20.11 29.22
CA GLY A 6 -8.33 -18.83 28.97
C GLY A 6 -7.82 -18.10 27.72
N LYS A 7 -6.51 -18.16 27.45
CA LYS A 7 -5.90 -17.58 26.23
C LYS A 7 -6.34 -18.33 24.97
N SER A 8 -6.50 -19.66 25.06
CA SER A 8 -6.97 -20.48 23.93
C SER A 8 -8.43 -20.20 23.59
N LEU A 9 -9.30 -20.06 24.60
CA LEU A 9 -10.71 -19.77 24.40
C LEU A 9 -10.91 -18.38 23.79
N LEU A 10 -10.21 -17.36 24.29
CA LEU A 10 -10.24 -16.00 23.74
C LEU A 10 -9.82 -15.97 22.25
N ILE A 11 -8.78 -16.73 21.89
CA ILE A 11 -8.30 -16.84 20.50
C ILE A 11 -9.36 -17.52 19.61
N LEU A 12 -10.07 -18.53 20.11
CA LEU A 12 -11.15 -19.19 19.37
C LEU A 12 -12.31 -18.22 19.13
N THR A 13 -12.79 -17.53 20.16
CA THR A 13 -13.87 -16.54 20.05
C THR A 13 -13.50 -15.38 19.11
N LEU A 14 -12.27 -14.86 19.20
CA LEU A 14 -11.78 -13.83 18.28
C LEU A 14 -11.76 -14.31 16.81
N LYS A 15 -11.36 -15.56 16.57
CA LYS A 15 -11.36 -16.15 15.21
C LYS A 15 -12.78 -16.35 14.67
N GLU A 16 -13.71 -16.76 15.51
CA GLU A 16 -15.11 -16.94 15.14
C GLU A 16 -15.76 -15.60 14.76
N GLU A 17 -15.51 -14.54 15.51
CA GLU A 17 -16.08 -13.22 15.21
C GLU A 17 -15.46 -12.56 13.96
N ILE A 18 -14.15 -12.71 13.70
CA ILE A 18 -13.54 -12.28 12.42
C ILE A 18 -14.16 -13.02 11.23
N LYS A 19 -14.54 -14.29 11.43
CA LYS A 19 -15.24 -15.08 10.42
C LYS A 19 -16.64 -14.52 10.14
N ILE A 20 -17.32 -13.98 11.15
CA ILE A 20 -18.64 -13.33 11.02
C ILE A 20 -18.54 -12.09 10.13
N ASP A 21 -17.58 -11.18 10.36
CA ASP A 21 -17.44 -9.98 9.51
C ASP A 21 -17.21 -10.33 8.03
N VAL A 22 -16.36 -11.33 7.77
CA VAL A 22 -16.08 -11.78 6.39
C VAL A 22 -17.34 -12.37 5.74
N ILE A 23 -18.15 -13.12 6.50
CA ILE A 23 -19.44 -13.63 6.03
C ILE A 23 -20.38 -12.46 5.71
N MET A 24 -20.53 -11.50 6.62
CA MET A 24 -21.40 -10.34 6.40
C MET A 24 -20.96 -9.51 5.20
N ILE A 25 -19.66 -9.26 5.03
CA ILE A 25 -19.14 -8.58 3.83
C ILE A 25 -19.47 -9.38 2.58
N THR A 26 -19.26 -10.69 2.61
CA THR A 26 -19.56 -11.55 1.45
C THR A 26 -21.05 -11.52 1.10
N GLU A 27 -21.94 -11.54 2.10
CA GLU A 27 -23.38 -11.41 1.89
C GLU A 27 -23.77 -10.05 1.32
N ASN A 28 -23.22 -8.95 1.85
CA ASN A 28 -23.43 -7.60 1.31
C ASN A 28 -22.92 -7.49 -0.14
N LEU A 29 -21.75 -8.04 -0.44
CA LEU A 29 -21.17 -8.07 -1.78
C LEU A 29 -22.05 -8.86 -2.76
N ASN A 30 -22.56 -10.01 -2.34
CA ASN A 30 -23.45 -10.84 -3.17
C ASN A 30 -24.76 -10.10 -3.52
N LYS A 31 -25.32 -9.31 -2.59
CA LYS A 31 -26.51 -8.47 -2.84
C LYS A 31 -26.27 -7.42 -3.93
N GLU A 32 -25.04 -6.94 -4.05
CA GLU A 32 -24.60 -5.97 -5.06
C GLU A 32 -24.00 -6.65 -6.31
N ASN A 33 -24.29 -7.93 -6.52
CA ASN A 33 -23.80 -8.74 -7.64
C ASN A 33 -22.26 -8.81 -7.75
N VAL A 34 -21.57 -8.91 -6.61
CA VAL A 34 -20.12 -9.13 -6.52
C VAL A 34 -19.84 -10.53 -5.99
N ASN A 35 -19.10 -11.33 -6.76
CA ASN A 35 -18.77 -12.71 -6.41
C ASN A 35 -17.43 -12.80 -5.67
N VAL A 36 -17.37 -13.51 -4.55
CA VAL A 36 -16.13 -13.77 -3.80
C VAL A 36 -15.71 -15.23 -3.97
N THR A 37 -14.64 -15.47 -4.74
CA THR A 37 -14.25 -16.82 -5.17
C THR A 37 -13.34 -17.57 -4.18
N ASN A 38 -12.80 -16.85 -3.19
CA ASN A 38 -11.82 -17.36 -2.22
C ASN A 38 -10.51 -17.91 -2.85
N LYS A 39 -10.21 -17.57 -4.11
CA LYS A 39 -8.98 -17.92 -4.83
C LYS A 39 -8.48 -16.75 -5.66
N TYR A 40 -7.18 -16.46 -5.58
CA TYR A 40 -6.57 -15.45 -6.45
C TYR A 40 -6.60 -15.88 -7.91
N PHE A 41 -6.71 -14.90 -8.80
CA PHE A 41 -6.71 -15.09 -10.24
C PHE A 41 -5.29 -15.07 -10.80
N SER A 42 -5.13 -15.62 -12.01
CA SER A 42 -3.90 -15.44 -12.77
C SER A 42 -3.71 -13.98 -13.14
N HIS A 43 -2.45 -13.53 -13.12
CA HIS A 43 -2.12 -12.19 -13.58
C HIS A 43 -2.08 -12.13 -15.10
N LYS A 44 -2.63 -11.05 -15.68
CA LYS A 44 -2.28 -10.65 -17.04
C LYS A 44 -0.78 -10.31 -17.08
N LYS A 45 -0.12 -10.73 -18.16
CA LYS A 45 1.32 -10.49 -18.36
C LYS A 45 1.55 -9.06 -18.82
N ASP A 46 0.74 -8.60 -19.78
CA ASP A 46 0.85 -7.28 -20.40
C ASP A 46 -0.38 -6.43 -20.10
N PHE A 47 -0.16 -5.12 -19.93
CA PHE A 47 -1.19 -4.13 -19.69
C PHE A 47 -0.90 -2.87 -20.49
N ASN A 48 -1.94 -2.28 -21.07
CA ASN A 48 -1.87 -0.94 -21.62
C ASN A 48 -2.55 0.08 -20.67
N ILE A 49 -2.51 1.35 -21.03
CA ILE A 49 -3.12 2.43 -20.24
C ILE A 49 -4.64 2.26 -20.05
N LYS A 50 -5.34 1.67 -21.02
CA LYS A 50 -6.78 1.40 -20.94
C LYS A 50 -7.07 0.34 -19.89
N ASP A 51 -6.24 -0.70 -19.78
CA ASP A 51 -6.37 -1.70 -18.73
C ASP A 51 -6.14 -1.09 -17.34
N ILE A 52 -5.17 -0.19 -17.21
CA ILE A 52 -4.88 0.51 -15.93
C ILE A 52 -6.06 1.37 -15.51
N LYS A 53 -6.59 2.20 -16.42
CA LYS A 53 -7.79 3.02 -16.17
C LYS A 53 -9.01 2.15 -15.87
N GLY A 54 -9.15 1.03 -16.57
CA GLY A 54 -10.17 0.03 -16.30
C GLY A 54 -10.08 -0.52 -14.88
N GLN A 55 -8.89 -0.92 -14.45
CA GLN A 55 -8.67 -1.40 -13.08
C GLN A 55 -8.98 -0.32 -12.04
N ILE A 56 -8.60 0.93 -12.28
CA ILE A 56 -8.91 2.06 -11.38
C ILE A 56 -10.43 2.22 -11.23
N ASN A 57 -11.19 2.10 -12.32
CA ASN A 57 -12.65 2.12 -12.24
C ASN A 57 -13.18 0.97 -11.38
N LEU A 58 -12.64 -0.24 -11.53
CA LEU A 58 -13.02 -1.38 -10.67
C LEU A 58 -12.71 -1.09 -9.19
N ILE A 59 -11.58 -0.45 -8.89
CA ILE A 59 -11.21 -0.03 -7.52
C ILE A 59 -12.26 0.92 -6.94
N ILE A 60 -12.65 1.93 -7.72
CA ILE A 60 -13.65 2.93 -7.31
C ILE A 60 -15.00 2.26 -7.08
N ASP A 61 -15.42 1.37 -7.99
CA ASP A 61 -16.70 0.67 -7.91
C ASP A 61 -16.75 -0.22 -6.65
N ILE A 62 -15.67 -0.97 -6.36
CA ILE A 62 -15.65 -1.81 -5.17
C ILE A 62 -15.62 -0.99 -3.89
N HIS A 63 -14.92 0.15 -3.85
CA HIS A 63 -14.94 1.04 -2.68
C HIS A 63 -16.35 1.57 -2.41
N LYS A 64 -17.09 1.97 -3.45
CA LYS A 64 -18.49 2.42 -3.34
C LYS A 64 -19.39 1.33 -2.77
N ILE A 65 -19.20 0.09 -3.20
CA ILE A 65 -19.97 -1.07 -2.71
C ILE A 65 -19.61 -1.37 -1.25
N LEU A 66 -18.31 -1.44 -0.92
CA LEU A 66 -17.85 -1.76 0.43
C LEU A 66 -18.29 -0.71 1.47
N MET A 67 -18.35 0.57 1.11
CA MET A 67 -18.84 1.62 2.01
C MET A 67 -20.34 1.52 2.34
N LYS A 68 -21.12 0.77 1.53
CA LYS A 68 -22.53 0.48 1.81
C LYS A 68 -22.73 -0.77 2.66
N CYS A 69 -21.68 -1.55 2.92
CA CYS A 69 -21.82 -2.76 3.71
C CYS A 69 -22.25 -2.43 5.14
N GLU A 70 -23.34 -3.03 5.56
CA GLU A 70 -23.84 -2.93 6.93
C GLU A 70 -23.34 -4.11 7.76
N PHE A 71 -23.03 -3.83 9.03
CA PHE A 71 -22.53 -4.79 10.00
C PHE A 71 -23.45 -4.78 11.22
N ASP A 72 -23.77 -5.96 11.72
CA ASP A 72 -24.57 -6.11 12.94
C ASP A 72 -23.65 -5.86 14.13
N GLY A 73 -23.70 -4.62 14.64
CA GLY A 73 -22.86 -4.19 15.76
C GLY A 73 -21.48 -3.70 15.35
N LEU A 74 -20.49 -3.87 16.24
CA LEU A 74 -19.11 -3.43 16.01
C LEU A 74 -18.36 -4.46 15.17
N SER A 75 -18.02 -4.10 13.93
CA SER A 75 -17.13 -4.92 13.11
C SER A 75 -15.72 -4.97 13.71
N ARG A 76 -15.05 -6.12 13.55
CA ARG A 76 -13.67 -6.38 13.95
C ARG A 76 -12.68 -6.30 12.78
N ILE A 77 -13.08 -5.65 11.70
CA ILE A 77 -12.18 -5.28 10.61
C ILE A 77 -11.05 -4.42 11.18
N GLU A 78 -9.79 -4.83 10.95
CA GLU A 78 -8.63 -4.10 11.44
C GLU A 78 -8.60 -2.68 10.82
N SER A 79 -8.42 -1.66 11.65
CA SER A 79 -8.07 -0.32 11.18
C SER A 79 -6.58 -0.22 10.90
N LYS A 80 -6.22 0.23 9.70
CA LYS A 80 -4.84 0.47 9.26
C LYS A 80 -4.56 1.95 8.97
N ILE A 81 -5.50 2.83 9.32
CA ILE A 81 -5.37 4.28 9.12
C ILE A 81 -4.05 4.78 9.72
N GLY A 82 -3.29 5.52 8.92
CA GLY A 82 -2.02 6.15 9.30
C GLY A 82 -0.83 5.20 9.49
N ARG A 83 -1.03 3.88 9.55
CA ARG A 83 0.03 2.92 9.82
C ARG A 83 1.17 2.96 8.80
N GLU A 84 0.86 3.12 7.53
CA GLU A 84 1.86 3.15 6.45
C GLU A 84 2.72 4.43 6.54
N VAL A 85 2.08 5.60 6.69
CA VAL A 85 2.76 6.90 6.81
C VAL A 85 3.61 6.99 8.08
N GLU A 86 3.09 6.57 9.23
CA GLU A 86 3.89 6.54 10.46
C GLU A 86 5.06 5.54 10.35
N GLY A 87 4.85 4.44 9.61
CA GLY A 87 5.91 3.51 9.22
C GLY A 87 7.03 4.20 8.44
N TYR A 88 6.68 5.05 7.47
CA TYR A 88 7.64 5.84 6.68
C TYR A 88 8.43 6.82 7.55
N LYS A 89 7.75 7.54 8.45
CA LYS A 89 8.41 8.45 9.39
C LYS A 89 9.45 7.75 10.26
N VAL A 90 9.11 6.58 10.81
CA VAL A 90 10.03 5.78 11.62
C VAL A 90 11.17 5.23 10.77
N GLN A 91 10.88 4.71 9.58
CA GLN A 91 11.90 4.20 8.65
C GLN A 91 12.89 5.30 8.28
N LEU A 92 12.43 6.48 7.88
CA LEU A 92 13.29 7.59 7.49
C LEU A 92 14.22 8.02 8.64
N LYS A 93 13.70 8.09 9.87
CA LYS A 93 14.51 8.42 11.05
C LYS A 93 15.63 7.40 11.27
N ARG A 94 15.34 6.11 11.08
CA ARG A 94 16.34 5.03 11.18
C ARG A 94 17.38 5.16 10.08
N ILE A 95 16.95 5.27 8.82
CA ILE A 95 17.87 5.38 7.68
C ILE A 95 18.76 6.62 7.76
N LYS A 96 18.26 7.77 8.21
CA LYS A 96 19.09 8.97 8.42
C LYS A 96 20.22 8.72 9.43
N ARG A 97 19.93 7.99 10.51
CA ARG A 97 20.95 7.58 11.49
C ARG A 97 21.96 6.63 10.85
N ASP A 98 21.47 5.60 10.16
CA ASP A 98 22.33 4.60 9.54
C ASP A 98 23.24 5.20 8.48
N TYR A 99 22.74 6.16 7.70
CA TYR A 99 23.53 6.90 6.72
C TYR A 99 24.71 7.63 7.37
N ASN A 100 24.48 8.27 8.52
CA ASN A 100 25.54 8.95 9.26
C ASN A 100 26.58 7.96 9.83
N GLU A 101 26.16 6.76 10.23
CA GLU A 101 27.10 5.70 10.64
C GLU A 101 27.89 5.17 9.43
N LEU A 102 27.22 5.01 8.29
CA LEU A 102 27.78 4.48 7.05
C LEU A 102 28.87 5.39 6.47
N ILE A 103 28.68 6.71 6.50
CA ILE A 103 29.72 7.66 6.06
C ILE A 103 30.99 7.56 6.91
N MET A 104 30.86 7.31 8.22
CA MET A 104 31.98 7.21 9.16
C MET A 104 32.67 5.84 9.15
N LYS A 105 32.06 4.80 8.57
CA LYS A 105 32.61 3.45 8.48
C LYS A 105 33.94 3.44 7.74
N THR A 106 35.00 2.85 8.31
CA THR A 106 36.33 2.80 7.67
C THR A 106 36.37 1.81 6.49
N ASN A 107 35.87 0.59 6.71
CA ASN A 107 35.86 -0.47 5.69
C ASN A 107 34.51 -0.51 4.98
N LYS A 108 34.44 0.10 3.79
CA LYS A 108 33.22 0.18 2.96
C LYS A 108 33.27 -0.84 1.84
N ASN A 109 32.27 -1.71 1.77
CA ASN A 109 32.04 -2.55 0.58
C ASN A 109 31.33 -1.76 -0.53
N ASP A 110 31.08 -2.39 -1.67
CA ASP A 110 30.50 -1.69 -2.82
C ASP A 110 29.04 -1.27 -2.61
N ILE A 111 28.26 -2.03 -1.84
CA ILE A 111 26.91 -1.62 -1.43
C ILE A 111 26.96 -0.42 -0.49
N ASP A 112 27.90 -0.38 0.45
CA ASP A 112 28.09 0.76 1.34
C ASP A 112 28.40 2.02 0.51
N LYS A 113 29.29 1.92 -0.48
CA LYS A 113 29.60 3.04 -1.39
C LYS A 113 28.38 3.46 -2.20
N PHE A 114 27.62 2.52 -2.74
CA PHE A 114 26.38 2.77 -3.47
C PHE A 114 25.35 3.51 -2.59
N LEU A 115 25.10 3.02 -1.38
CA LEU A 115 24.17 3.63 -0.43
C LEU A 115 24.65 5.01 0.05
N ILE A 116 25.96 5.26 0.11
CA ILE A 116 26.47 6.60 0.40
C ILE A 116 26.17 7.57 -0.76
N PHE A 117 26.38 7.11 -1.99
CA PHE A 117 26.20 7.90 -3.20
C PHE A 117 24.72 8.20 -3.47
N GLU A 118 23.89 7.17 -3.62
CA GLU A 118 22.46 7.31 -3.95
C GLU A 118 21.59 7.59 -2.73
N GLY A 119 21.98 7.09 -1.56
CA GLY A 119 21.15 7.15 -0.37
C GLY A 119 20.86 8.57 0.09
N LYS A 120 21.77 9.54 -0.14
CA LYS A 120 21.50 10.95 0.17
C LYS A 120 20.30 11.48 -0.62
N ASN A 121 20.25 11.19 -1.92
CA ASN A 121 19.16 11.61 -2.79
C ASN A 121 17.86 10.93 -2.37
N MET A 122 17.90 9.63 -2.09
CA MET A 122 16.73 8.87 -1.64
C MET A 122 16.20 9.32 -0.27
N ILE A 123 17.08 9.69 0.66
CA ILE A 123 16.69 10.27 1.96
C ILE A 123 16.04 11.64 1.78
N ASN A 124 16.56 12.47 0.88
CA ASN A 124 15.96 13.77 0.56
C ASN A 124 14.58 13.59 -0.07
N GLN A 125 14.48 12.70 -1.06
CA GLN A 125 13.22 12.30 -1.69
C GLN A 125 12.17 11.84 -0.68
N ALA A 126 12.56 10.97 0.26
CA ALA A 126 11.70 10.50 1.32
C ALA A 126 11.26 11.62 2.29
N SER A 127 12.12 12.59 2.56
CA SER A 127 11.79 13.76 3.40
C SER A 127 10.74 14.63 2.71
N VAL A 128 10.97 15.00 1.44
CA VAL A 128 10.02 15.77 0.62
C VAL A 128 8.67 15.05 0.49
N ALA A 129 8.69 13.73 0.31
CA ALA A 129 7.47 12.92 0.26
C ALA A 129 6.66 13.02 1.57
N LEU A 130 7.32 12.91 2.72
CA LEU A 130 6.65 13.04 4.03
C LEU A 130 6.13 14.46 4.27
N ASP A 131 6.90 15.49 3.94
CA ASP A 131 6.46 16.88 4.08
C ASP A 131 5.19 17.14 3.25
N LYS A 132 5.14 16.56 2.04
CA LYS A 132 3.95 16.63 1.18
C LYS A 132 2.76 15.83 1.72
N ILE A 133 3.00 14.68 2.37
CA ILE A 133 1.94 13.88 3.00
C ILE A 133 1.36 14.62 4.20
N TYR A 134 2.22 15.17 5.05
CA TYR A 134 1.87 15.89 6.29
C TYR A 134 1.48 17.35 6.07
N ASP A 135 1.26 17.76 4.82
CA ASP A 135 0.60 19.02 4.49
C ASP A 135 -0.75 19.14 5.25
N ASP A 136 -1.32 20.35 5.32
CA ASP A 136 -2.43 20.73 6.22
C ASP A 136 -3.70 19.85 6.09
N ASN A 137 -3.76 19.01 5.06
CA ASN A 137 -4.88 18.14 4.74
C ASN A 137 -4.77 16.70 5.28
N TYR A 138 -3.65 16.26 5.87
CA TYR A 138 -3.52 14.86 6.27
C TYR A 138 -4.58 14.42 7.30
N LEU A 139 -4.77 15.23 8.34
CA LEU A 139 -5.77 14.96 9.37
C LEU A 139 -7.20 15.06 8.83
N SER A 140 -7.45 15.94 7.87
CA SER A 140 -8.77 16.06 7.25
C SER A 140 -9.11 14.82 6.42
N ILE A 141 -8.14 14.23 5.72
CA ILE A 141 -8.29 12.96 4.99
C ILE A 141 -8.59 11.82 5.96
N ILE A 142 -7.88 11.74 7.09
CA ILE A 142 -8.15 10.74 8.14
C ILE A 142 -9.57 10.89 8.69
N ASN A 143 -9.96 12.09 9.10
CA ASN A 143 -11.29 12.35 9.65
C ASN A 143 -12.40 11.99 8.65
N ARG A 144 -12.20 12.34 7.37
CA ARG A 144 -13.10 11.97 6.28
C ARG A 144 -13.26 10.46 6.16
N SER A 145 -12.16 9.71 6.15
CA SER A 145 -12.18 8.25 6.04
C SER A 145 -12.90 7.61 7.22
N MET A 146 -12.65 8.08 8.44
CA MET A 146 -13.34 7.62 9.65
C MET A 146 -14.85 7.89 9.59
N ASN A 147 -15.25 9.10 9.20
CA ASN A 147 -16.66 9.48 9.09
C ASN A 147 -17.41 8.69 8.01
N ARG A 148 -16.75 8.42 6.89
CA ARG A 148 -17.31 7.61 5.78
C ARG A 148 -17.19 6.10 6.01
N LYS A 149 -16.55 5.67 7.12
CA LYS A 149 -16.23 4.26 7.42
C LYS A 149 -15.56 3.55 6.24
N GLU A 150 -14.57 4.20 5.64
CA GLU A 150 -13.96 3.70 4.40
C GLU A 150 -13.25 2.36 4.58
N ILE A 151 -13.50 1.46 3.64
CA ILE A 151 -12.94 0.12 3.62
C ILE A 151 -12.11 -0.05 2.36
N CYS A 152 -10.84 -0.40 2.55
CA CYS A 152 -9.93 -0.82 1.49
C CYS A 152 -9.99 -2.34 1.32
N LEU A 153 -9.96 -2.82 0.08
CA LEU A 153 -9.81 -4.24 -0.24
C LEU A 153 -8.37 -4.72 -0.01
N GLY A 154 -7.40 -3.81 -0.06
CA GLY A 154 -5.99 -4.06 0.23
C GLY A 154 -5.20 -4.62 -0.95
N ARG A 155 -5.75 -5.63 -1.66
CA ARG A 155 -5.21 -6.14 -2.92
C ARG A 155 -6.19 -5.89 -4.04
N VAL A 156 -5.90 -4.90 -4.87
CA VAL A 156 -6.83 -4.40 -5.89
C VAL A 156 -6.34 -4.58 -7.32
N ASP A 157 -5.31 -5.39 -7.51
CA ASP A 157 -4.83 -5.76 -8.84
C ASP A 157 -5.71 -6.84 -9.50
N ASP A 158 -5.48 -7.06 -10.78
CA ASP A 158 -6.17 -8.06 -11.63
C ASP A 158 -6.14 -9.49 -11.10
N GLY A 159 -5.14 -9.84 -10.27
CA GLY A 159 -5.07 -11.14 -9.61
C GLY A 159 -5.99 -11.27 -8.40
N ASN A 160 -6.71 -10.21 -8.02
CA ASN A 160 -7.68 -10.24 -6.92
C ASN A 160 -8.99 -9.51 -7.21
N LEU A 161 -9.02 -8.56 -8.13
CA LEU A 161 -10.21 -7.81 -8.50
C LEU A 161 -10.32 -7.76 -10.02
N ARG A 162 -11.39 -8.31 -10.57
CA ARG A 162 -11.65 -8.30 -12.02
C ARG A 162 -13.14 -8.13 -12.31
N LYS A 163 -13.46 -7.92 -13.58
CA LYS A 163 -14.82 -7.99 -14.10
C LYS A 163 -14.88 -9.10 -15.15
N GLU A 164 -15.79 -10.05 -14.96
CA GLU A 164 -16.01 -11.21 -15.82
C GLU A 164 -17.51 -11.34 -16.08
N ASN A 165 -17.92 -11.43 -17.35
CA ASN A 165 -19.35 -11.51 -17.73
C ASN A 165 -20.24 -10.44 -17.07
N GLU A 166 -19.79 -9.18 -17.07
CA GLU A 166 -20.44 -8.05 -16.39
C GLU A 166 -20.52 -8.11 -14.85
N GLN A 167 -20.04 -9.18 -14.23
CA GLN A 167 -20.00 -9.35 -12.78
C GLN A 167 -18.63 -8.97 -12.22
N LEU A 168 -18.59 -8.25 -11.10
CA LEU A 168 -17.36 -8.03 -10.35
C LEU A 168 -16.99 -9.31 -9.60
N GLU A 169 -15.71 -9.66 -9.64
CA GLU A 169 -15.19 -10.79 -8.88
C GLU A 169 -14.02 -10.39 -8.00
N ILE A 170 -14.05 -10.90 -6.76
CA ILE A 170 -12.98 -10.76 -5.77
C ILE A 170 -12.39 -12.13 -5.47
N GLY A 171 -11.07 -12.25 -5.63
CA GLY A 171 -10.35 -13.46 -5.31
C GLY A 171 -10.33 -13.74 -3.80
N SER A 172 -9.98 -12.74 -3.00
CA SER A 172 -9.85 -12.87 -1.55
C SER A 172 -10.08 -11.56 -0.81
N LEU A 173 -10.76 -11.66 0.33
CA LEU A 173 -11.00 -10.57 1.28
C LEU A 173 -9.92 -10.45 2.38
N LYS A 174 -8.85 -11.26 2.33
CA LYS A 174 -7.80 -11.27 3.37
C LYS A 174 -7.11 -9.92 3.60
N GLY A 175 -7.15 -9.02 2.60
CA GLY A 175 -6.54 -7.70 2.67
C GLY A 175 -7.41 -6.61 3.27
N ILE A 176 -8.69 -6.91 3.56
CA ILE A 176 -9.69 -5.91 3.92
C ILE A 176 -9.35 -5.20 5.22
N SER A 177 -9.57 -3.89 5.28
CA SER A 177 -9.29 -3.07 6.46
C SER A 177 -10.02 -1.73 6.39
N TYR A 178 -10.36 -1.15 7.54
CA TYR A 178 -10.69 0.26 7.61
C TYR A 178 -9.44 1.08 7.30
N ASN A 179 -9.49 1.88 6.25
CA ASN A 179 -8.35 2.68 5.80
C ASN A 179 -8.77 3.80 4.84
N LEU A 180 -7.83 4.69 4.52
CA LEU A 180 -8.01 5.70 3.48
C LEU A 180 -8.07 4.99 2.12
N ILE A 181 -9.13 5.19 1.32
CA ILE A 181 -9.24 4.54 0.00
C ILE A 181 -8.10 4.87 -0.96
N GLU A 182 -7.42 6.00 -0.74
CA GLU A 182 -6.19 6.40 -1.40
C GLU A 182 -5.08 5.31 -1.29
N GLU A 183 -5.06 4.54 -0.21
CA GLU A 183 -4.05 3.49 0.03
C GLU A 183 -4.12 2.32 -0.96
N ASP A 184 -5.33 1.99 -1.44
CA ASP A 184 -5.50 0.94 -2.45
C ASP A 184 -4.98 1.40 -3.82
N LEU A 185 -5.28 2.65 -4.21
CA LEU A 185 -4.74 3.25 -5.43
C LEU A 185 -3.21 3.33 -5.36
N TYR A 186 -2.68 3.84 -4.25
CA TYR A 186 -1.24 3.95 -4.03
C TYR A 186 -0.53 2.60 -4.22
N LYS A 187 -1.03 1.53 -3.58
CA LYS A 187 -0.46 0.18 -3.73
C LYS A 187 -0.52 -0.33 -5.16
N TYR A 188 -1.61 -0.02 -5.87
CA TYR A 188 -1.76 -0.37 -7.28
C TYR A 188 -0.74 0.36 -8.17
N ILE A 189 -0.58 1.68 -8.00
CA ILE A 189 0.44 2.48 -8.69
C ILE A 189 1.84 1.90 -8.47
N LYS A 190 2.22 1.63 -7.21
CA LYS A 190 3.53 1.03 -6.89
C LYS A 190 3.71 -0.34 -7.55
N LYS A 191 2.64 -1.14 -7.69
CA LYS A 191 2.68 -2.42 -8.39
C LYS A 191 2.96 -2.24 -9.88
N ILE A 192 2.37 -1.23 -10.53
CA ILE A 192 2.59 -0.93 -11.94
C ILE A 192 4.03 -0.44 -12.17
N GLN A 193 4.51 0.51 -11.36
CA GLN A 193 5.89 1.02 -11.44
C GLN A 193 6.93 -0.10 -11.34
N LYS A 194 6.72 -1.09 -10.45
CA LYS A 194 7.59 -2.28 -10.33
C LYS A 194 7.68 -3.15 -11.57
N LYS A 195 6.65 -3.09 -12.43
CA LYS A 195 6.65 -3.77 -13.73
C LYS A 195 7.35 -2.93 -14.82
N ASN A 196 7.89 -1.76 -14.48
CA ASN A 196 8.53 -0.81 -15.39
C ASN A 196 7.60 -0.37 -16.53
N LEU A 197 6.30 -0.29 -16.24
CA LEU A 197 5.30 0.22 -17.16
C LEU A 197 5.18 1.73 -16.97
N TYR A 198 5.23 2.48 -18.08
CA TYR A 198 5.00 3.92 -18.05
C TYR A 198 3.54 4.21 -17.69
N ILE A 199 3.36 5.11 -16.73
CA ILE A 199 2.06 5.67 -16.36
C ILE A 199 2.20 7.17 -16.18
N ASP A 200 1.19 7.92 -16.64
CA ASP A 200 1.00 9.28 -16.15
C ASP A 200 0.34 9.21 -14.78
N GLU A 201 1.17 9.29 -13.74
CA GLU A 201 0.70 9.25 -12.35
C GLU A 201 -0.27 10.39 -12.03
N ASN A 202 -0.08 11.57 -12.62
CA ASN A 202 -0.99 12.70 -12.38
C ASN A 202 -2.36 12.39 -12.98
N GLU A 203 -2.41 11.88 -14.20
CA GLU A 203 -3.67 11.49 -14.85
C GLU A 203 -4.42 10.42 -14.04
N VAL A 204 -3.70 9.39 -13.59
CA VAL A 204 -4.28 8.29 -12.80
C VAL A 204 -4.79 8.77 -11.43
N ILE A 205 -4.02 9.60 -10.73
CA ILE A 205 -4.42 10.17 -9.44
C ILE A 205 -5.64 11.07 -9.61
N ASP A 206 -5.64 11.94 -10.62
CA ASP A 206 -6.74 12.86 -10.91
C ASP A 206 -8.02 12.11 -11.26
N LEU A 207 -7.93 11.05 -12.08
CA LEU A 207 -9.04 10.19 -12.42
C LEU A 207 -9.69 9.63 -11.16
N PHE A 208 -8.87 9.03 -10.28
CA PHE A 208 -9.36 8.43 -9.04
C PHE A 208 -9.98 9.46 -8.09
N VAL A 209 -9.28 10.57 -7.83
CA VAL A 209 -9.76 11.61 -6.90
C VAL A 209 -11.09 12.18 -7.34
N ARG A 210 -11.25 12.49 -8.64
CA ARG A 210 -12.51 13.02 -9.17
C ARG A 210 -13.64 12.00 -9.10
N ALA A 211 -13.40 10.78 -9.56
CA ALA A 211 -14.43 9.72 -9.62
C ALA A 211 -14.84 9.17 -8.25
N SER A 212 -13.97 9.29 -7.24
CA SER A 212 -14.23 8.97 -5.83
C SER A 212 -14.76 10.16 -5.02
N HIS A 213 -14.97 11.33 -5.64
CA HIS A 213 -15.42 12.56 -4.97
C HIS A 213 -14.57 12.91 -3.73
N LEU A 214 -13.26 12.89 -3.92
CA LEU A 214 -12.26 13.24 -2.91
C LEU A 214 -11.85 14.71 -3.04
N ALA A 215 -11.39 15.28 -1.93
CA ALA A 215 -10.89 16.65 -1.90
C ALA A 215 -9.52 16.76 -2.59
N TYR A 216 -9.14 17.96 -3.02
CA TYR A 216 -7.84 18.23 -3.63
C TYR A 216 -6.66 17.76 -2.77
N GLY A 217 -6.78 17.83 -1.43
CA GLY A 217 -5.78 17.32 -0.49
C GLY A 217 -5.38 15.86 -0.73
N SER A 218 -6.30 15.01 -1.22
CA SER A 218 -6.02 13.61 -1.57
C SER A 218 -5.02 13.48 -2.73
N ILE A 219 -4.94 14.47 -3.63
CA ILE A 219 -3.94 14.51 -4.71
C ILE A 219 -2.54 14.67 -4.12
N ASN A 220 -2.37 15.63 -3.19
CA ASN A 220 -1.08 15.84 -2.52
C ASN A 220 -0.66 14.61 -1.73
N TYR A 221 -1.59 14.02 -0.98
CA TYR A 221 -1.39 12.79 -0.23
C TYR A 221 -0.89 11.65 -1.13
N LEU A 222 -1.62 11.34 -2.21
CA LEU A 222 -1.26 10.28 -3.17
C LEU A 222 0.09 10.53 -3.85
N LYS A 223 0.36 11.77 -4.28
CA LYS A 223 1.64 12.15 -4.86
C LYS A 223 2.79 11.94 -3.86
N GLY A 224 2.60 12.36 -2.62
CA GLY A 224 3.58 12.13 -1.55
C GLY A 224 3.86 10.65 -1.34
N LEU A 225 2.82 9.80 -1.25
CA LEU A 225 2.98 8.35 -1.15
C LEU A 225 3.74 7.76 -2.35
N CYS A 226 3.44 8.20 -3.58
CA CYS A 226 4.09 7.69 -4.79
C CYS A 226 5.56 8.11 -4.91
N ILE A 227 5.91 9.30 -4.42
CA ILE A 227 7.28 9.81 -4.38
C ILE A 227 8.11 9.07 -3.32
N TYR A 228 7.52 8.61 -2.22
CA TYR A 228 8.28 7.95 -1.17
C TYR A 228 9.03 6.70 -1.69
N PRO A 229 10.36 6.60 -1.52
CA PRO A 229 11.20 5.54 -2.09
C PRO A 229 11.20 4.30 -1.17
N ARG A 230 10.00 3.74 -1.01
CA ARG A 230 9.69 2.68 -0.04
C ARG A 230 10.55 1.45 -0.22
N ASP A 231 10.68 0.96 -1.46
CA ASP A 231 11.35 -0.31 -1.71
C ASP A 231 12.88 -0.16 -1.58
N PHE A 232 13.43 0.99 -1.95
CA PHE A 232 14.83 1.34 -1.73
C PHE A 232 15.15 1.35 -0.24
N LEU A 233 14.40 2.13 0.55
CA LEU A 233 14.64 2.25 1.99
C LEU A 233 14.40 0.92 2.71
N LYS A 234 13.39 0.15 2.31
CA LYS A 234 13.14 -1.18 2.87
C LYS A 234 14.28 -2.16 2.57
N ASN A 235 14.87 -2.12 1.39
CA ASN A 235 16.01 -2.98 1.07
C ASN A 235 17.30 -2.52 1.76
N TRP A 236 17.48 -1.23 1.98
CA TRP A 236 18.53 -0.72 2.88
C TRP A 236 18.35 -1.27 4.31
N GLU A 237 17.15 -1.22 4.88
CA GLU A 237 16.90 -1.80 6.21
C GLU A 237 17.22 -3.29 6.27
N ARG A 238 16.86 -4.06 5.24
CA ARG A 238 17.16 -5.49 5.15
C ARG A 238 18.65 -5.78 5.07
N TYR A 239 19.36 -5.04 4.23
CA TYR A 239 20.81 -5.12 4.08
C TYR A 239 21.50 -4.92 5.42
N ARG A 240 21.18 -3.81 6.12
CA ARG A 240 21.76 -3.49 7.43
C ARG A 240 21.48 -4.56 8.48
N GLN A 241 20.25 -5.06 8.54
CA GLN A 241 19.84 -5.99 9.59
C GLN A 241 20.30 -7.43 9.32
N ALA A 242 21.06 -7.67 8.25
CA ALA A 242 21.42 -9.00 7.75
C ALA A 242 20.20 -9.94 7.69
N LYS A 243 19.01 -9.39 7.43
CA LYS A 243 17.74 -10.13 7.49
C LYS A 243 17.50 -11.02 6.27
N SER A 244 18.47 -11.13 5.39
CA SER A 244 18.44 -12.05 4.26
C SER A 244 19.81 -12.68 4.06
N ASN A 245 19.82 -13.94 3.61
CA ASN A 245 21.02 -14.66 3.19
C ASN A 245 21.54 -14.20 1.81
N LYS A 246 21.33 -12.93 1.46
CA LYS A 246 21.66 -12.42 0.14
C LYS A 246 23.14 -12.07 0.04
N THR A 247 23.74 -12.33 -1.10
CA THR A 247 25.10 -11.87 -1.40
C THR A 247 25.11 -10.38 -1.74
N TYR A 248 26.31 -9.79 -1.82
CA TYR A 248 26.45 -8.40 -2.23
C TYR A 248 25.95 -8.17 -3.67
N GLU A 249 26.22 -9.10 -4.57
CA GLU A 249 25.79 -9.05 -5.97
C GLU A 249 24.26 -9.06 -6.09
N GLU A 250 23.59 -9.90 -5.29
CA GLU A 250 22.12 -9.95 -5.26
C GLU A 250 21.50 -8.64 -4.76
N TYR A 251 22.14 -7.98 -3.80
CA TYR A 251 21.73 -6.66 -3.35
C TYR A 251 21.95 -5.60 -4.43
N SER A 252 23.09 -5.61 -5.13
CA SER A 252 23.37 -4.67 -6.22
C SER A 252 22.31 -4.75 -7.32
N ILE A 253 22.01 -5.96 -7.79
CA ILE A 253 20.98 -6.19 -8.83
C ILE A 253 19.61 -5.70 -8.36
N GLU A 254 19.26 -5.95 -7.08
CA GLU A 254 17.98 -5.49 -6.52
C GLU A 254 17.90 -3.97 -6.44
N PHE A 255 18.96 -3.30 -5.95
CA PHE A 255 19.01 -1.84 -5.89
C PHE A 255 18.94 -1.22 -7.28
N GLU A 256 19.71 -1.70 -8.25
CA GLU A 256 19.64 -1.22 -9.64
C GLU A 256 18.22 -1.34 -10.22
N LYS A 257 17.54 -2.46 -9.97
CA LYS A 257 16.15 -2.64 -10.41
C LYS A 257 15.21 -1.65 -9.74
N ILE A 258 15.41 -1.36 -8.45
CA ILE A 258 14.60 -0.40 -7.70
C ILE A 258 14.82 1.04 -8.20
N MET A 259 16.07 1.42 -8.43
CA MET A 259 16.42 2.76 -8.92
C MET A 259 15.68 3.10 -10.22
N LYS A 260 15.47 2.13 -11.11
CA LYS A 260 14.76 2.33 -12.39
C LYS A 260 13.33 2.88 -12.24
N TYR A 261 12.65 2.62 -11.13
CA TYR A 261 11.25 3.04 -10.95
C TYR A 261 10.99 3.91 -9.71
N GLU A 262 11.88 3.93 -8.71
CA GLU A 262 11.72 4.81 -7.54
C GLU A 262 12.52 6.09 -7.60
N PHE A 263 13.64 6.16 -8.32
CA PHE A 263 14.45 7.38 -8.35
C PHE A 263 13.70 8.51 -9.06
N ARG A 264 13.59 9.66 -8.39
CA ARG A 264 13.03 10.89 -8.96
C ARG A 264 14.03 12.02 -8.79
N ASP A 265 14.30 12.76 -9.86
CA ASP A 265 15.12 13.97 -9.78
C ASP A 265 14.28 15.11 -9.19
N ILE A 266 14.37 15.30 -7.88
CA ILE A 266 13.55 16.26 -7.10
C ILE A 266 14.20 17.65 -7.05
N ARG A 267 15.25 17.89 -7.85
CA ARG A 267 15.93 19.18 -7.96
C ARG A 267 15.32 20.10 -9.04
N LYS A 268 14.14 19.75 -9.57
CA LYS A 268 13.39 20.55 -10.55
C LYS A 268 12.11 21.08 -9.94
#